data_AF-A0A4U2Z8E8-F1
#
_entry.id   AF-A0A4U2Z8E8-F1
#
_cell.length_a   1.000
_cell.length_b   1.000
_cell.length_c   1.000
_cell.angle_alpha   90.00
_cell.angle_beta   90.00
_cell.angle_gamma   90.00
#
_symmetry.space_group_name_H-M   'P 1'
#
loop_
_entity.id
_entity.type
_entity.pdbx_description
1 polymer ?
#
loop_
_entity_poly.entity_id
_entity_poly.type
_entity_poly.pdbx_seq_one_letter_code
_entity_poly.pdbx_strand_id
1 'polypeptide(L)'
;MNTQAILETYAENIIQIMTPYGSGTGFIVDNIIVTNSHVVAGLKEVVISAKKIKRSIAQVVYDDAYFDLAFISYDFERPKNPLILSTKRVQNGDTVVAIGHPYGLHYSATEGIVSKASRIYGELEYVQIDAAINPGNSGGPLLNTDGEVIGVNTFIIQNSNNLGFALPYFYVDEALKEYKNINAQNIIKCPFCKNLIKEEKIKNDYCPECGSKLEIAKLRRKGYNPIGSTKLLEEILESLDVNVTLARRSQASWRVDHGTARIEINYYDNGIIIGDSKLCVIPQKNISEIYDFLLNENNNLSYLRFSINENFIYLSYLIIDSSLTLKEGKTAMERLFKKANEYDDILIERFGATKQKRDEEDD
;
A
#
# COMPACT_ATOMS: atom_id res chain seq x y z
N MET A 1 -9.53 23.40 13.42
CA MET A 1 -9.85 22.15 14.16
C MET A 1 -8.56 21.60 14.79
N ASN A 2 -8.63 20.73 15.80
CA ASN A 2 -7.41 20.03 16.27
C ASN A 2 -7.09 18.85 15.33
N THR A 3 -5.86 18.32 15.41
CA THR A 3 -5.36 17.26 14.51
C THR A 3 -6.24 16.00 14.50
N GLN A 4 -6.71 15.55 15.67
CA GLN A 4 -7.59 14.38 15.76
C GLN A 4 -8.94 14.61 15.06
N ALA A 5 -9.55 15.78 15.25
CA ALA A 5 -10.81 16.12 14.61
C ALA A 5 -10.67 16.23 13.08
N ILE A 6 -9.55 16.77 12.59
CA ILE A 6 -9.24 16.79 11.15
C ILE A 6 -9.15 15.35 10.63
N LEU A 7 -8.38 14.50 11.30
CA LEU A 7 -8.23 13.11 10.87
C LEU A 7 -9.57 12.37 10.82
N GLU A 8 -10.38 12.45 11.89
CA GLU A 8 -11.70 11.80 11.93
C GLU A 8 -12.67 12.34 10.86
N THR A 9 -12.61 13.63 10.57
CA THR A 9 -13.48 14.29 9.59
C THR A 9 -13.14 13.88 8.16
N TYR A 10 -11.85 13.75 7.85
CA TYR A 10 -11.36 13.58 6.48
C TYR A 10 -10.81 12.18 6.16
N ALA A 11 -10.74 11.26 7.13
CA ALA A 11 -10.20 9.90 6.94
C ALA A 11 -10.82 9.14 5.76
N GLU A 12 -12.11 9.35 5.46
CA GLU A 12 -12.78 8.71 4.30
C GLU A 12 -12.17 9.09 2.95
N ASN A 13 -11.43 10.20 2.87
CA ASN A 13 -10.76 10.64 1.65
C ASN A 13 -9.36 10.01 1.50
N ILE A 14 -8.81 9.43 2.56
CA ILE A 14 -7.42 9.00 2.60
C ILE A 14 -7.34 7.54 2.18
N ILE A 15 -6.53 7.29 1.15
CA ILE A 15 -6.42 6.02 0.47
C ILE A 15 -5.01 5.48 0.67
N GLN A 16 -4.88 4.25 1.14
CA GLN A 16 -3.61 3.54 1.08
C GLN A 16 -3.38 3.04 -0.34
N ILE A 17 -2.17 3.23 -0.86
CA ILE A 17 -1.75 2.75 -2.18
C ILE A 17 -0.60 1.78 -1.99
N MET A 18 -0.71 0.62 -2.62
CA MET A 18 0.27 -0.45 -2.50
C MET A 18 0.67 -0.97 -3.87
N THR A 19 1.97 -1.13 -4.01
CA THR A 19 2.62 -1.73 -5.16
C THR A 19 3.48 -2.90 -4.69
N PRO A 20 3.97 -3.76 -5.59
CA PRO A 20 4.99 -4.73 -5.24
C PRO A 20 6.26 -4.09 -4.64
N TYR A 21 6.56 -2.83 -4.98
CA TYR A 21 7.80 -2.14 -4.59
C TYR A 21 7.69 -1.39 -3.26
N GLY A 22 6.48 -1.15 -2.76
CA GLY A 22 6.27 -0.39 -1.55
C GLY A 22 4.82 0.07 -1.38
N SER A 23 4.62 0.99 -0.46
CA SER A 23 3.31 1.59 -0.19
C SER A 23 3.44 3.09 0.04
N GLY A 24 2.33 3.80 -0.16
CA GLY A 24 2.20 5.21 0.10
C GLY A 24 0.74 5.56 0.37
N THR A 25 0.46 6.85 0.37
CA THR A 25 -0.88 7.39 0.55
C THR A 25 -1.32 8.08 -0.73
N GLY A 26 -2.62 8.10 -0.98
CA GLY A 26 -3.28 9.03 -1.85
C GLY A 26 -4.51 9.61 -1.18
N PHE A 27 -5.17 10.53 -1.85
CA PHE A 27 -6.39 11.13 -1.33
C PHE A 27 -7.35 11.52 -2.45
N ILE A 28 -8.64 11.52 -2.12
CA ILE A 28 -9.71 11.83 -3.08
C ILE A 28 -9.87 13.35 -3.20
N VAL A 29 -9.77 13.88 -4.43
CA VAL A 29 -10.16 15.23 -4.82
C VAL A 29 -10.87 15.14 -6.17
N ASP A 30 -11.98 15.85 -6.37
CA ASP A 30 -12.72 15.88 -7.64
C ASP A 30 -13.05 14.49 -8.23
N ASN A 31 -13.40 13.53 -7.36
CA ASN A 31 -13.69 12.13 -7.72
C ASN A 31 -12.53 11.36 -8.36
N ILE A 32 -11.29 11.81 -8.15
CA ILE A 32 -10.09 11.05 -8.54
C ILE A 32 -9.16 10.93 -7.33
N ILE A 33 -8.38 9.85 -7.29
CA ILE A 33 -7.37 9.66 -6.24
C ILE A 33 -6.06 10.29 -6.73
N VAL A 34 -5.55 11.24 -5.96
CA VAL A 34 -4.26 11.90 -6.19
C VAL A 34 -3.20 11.27 -5.30
N THR A 35 -2.02 11.02 -5.84
CA THR A 35 -0.84 10.54 -5.11
C THR A 35 0.44 11.01 -5.82
N ASN A 36 1.62 10.55 -5.39
CA ASN A 36 2.86 10.79 -6.10
C ASN A 36 3.13 9.77 -7.22
N SER A 37 3.84 10.19 -8.26
CA SER A 37 4.30 9.33 -9.37
C SER A 37 5.22 8.22 -8.84
N HIS A 38 6.13 8.54 -7.92
CA HIS A 38 7.02 7.52 -7.35
C HIS A 38 6.29 6.46 -6.51
N VAL A 39 5.11 6.78 -5.93
CA VAL A 39 4.29 5.81 -5.16
C VAL A 39 3.72 4.74 -6.07
N VAL A 40 3.23 5.12 -7.26
CA VAL A 40 2.72 4.16 -8.25
C VAL A 40 3.85 3.46 -9.03
N ALA A 41 5.08 3.95 -8.93
CA ALA A 41 6.31 3.35 -9.47
C ALA A 41 6.22 3.00 -10.97
N GLY A 42 5.47 3.77 -11.74
CA GLY A 42 5.22 3.51 -13.16
C GLY A 42 4.41 2.23 -13.41
N LEU A 43 3.60 1.76 -12.47
CA LEU A 43 2.65 0.68 -12.72
C LEU A 43 1.36 1.21 -13.33
N LYS A 44 0.68 0.37 -14.12
CA LYS A 44 -0.64 0.67 -14.69
C LYS A 44 -1.77 0.41 -13.70
N GLU A 45 -1.52 -0.50 -12.78
CA GLU A 45 -2.46 -0.93 -11.76
C GLU A 45 -1.77 -0.92 -10.41
N VAL A 46 -2.52 -0.51 -9.40
CA VAL A 46 -2.09 -0.54 -8.00
C VAL A 46 -3.19 -1.14 -7.15
N VAL A 47 -2.83 -1.61 -5.96
CA VAL A 47 -3.83 -2.03 -4.98
C VAL A 47 -4.12 -0.84 -4.08
N ILE A 48 -5.40 -0.58 -3.85
CA ILE A 48 -5.86 0.46 -2.92
C ILE A 48 -6.68 -0.15 -1.79
N SER A 49 -6.66 0.51 -0.63
CA SER A 49 -7.55 0.23 0.49
C SER A 49 -7.84 1.53 1.25
N ALA A 50 -9.00 1.61 1.87
CA ALA A 50 -9.39 2.70 2.76
C ALA A 50 -10.48 2.21 3.71
N LYS A 51 -10.86 3.02 4.70
CA LYS A 51 -11.92 2.70 5.67
C LYS A 51 -13.23 2.20 5.06
N LYS A 52 -13.59 2.64 3.85
CA LYS A 52 -14.79 2.22 3.12
C LYS A 52 -14.49 1.51 1.79
N ILE A 53 -13.21 1.28 1.50
CA ILE A 53 -12.76 0.65 0.26
C ILE A 53 -11.97 -0.59 0.66
N LYS A 54 -12.61 -1.75 0.47
CA LYS A 54 -11.91 -3.02 0.59
C LYS A 54 -10.72 -3.05 -0.36
N ARG A 55 -9.71 -3.81 0.02
CA ARG A 55 -8.52 -4.03 -0.80
C ARG A 55 -8.90 -4.38 -2.25
N SER A 56 -8.60 -3.47 -3.17
CA SER A 56 -9.08 -3.52 -4.56
C SER A 56 -8.01 -3.12 -5.55
N ILE A 57 -8.09 -3.60 -6.78
CA ILE A 57 -7.22 -3.17 -7.89
C ILE A 57 -7.79 -1.89 -8.51
N ALA A 58 -6.95 -0.88 -8.71
CA ALA A 58 -7.33 0.41 -9.30
C ALA A 58 -6.35 0.82 -10.42
N GLN A 59 -6.83 1.64 -11.37
CA GLN A 59 -6.10 1.98 -12.59
C GLN A 59 -5.37 3.32 -12.45
N VAL A 60 -4.08 3.35 -12.78
CA VAL A 60 -3.27 4.57 -12.86
C VAL A 60 -3.49 5.22 -14.23
N VAL A 61 -4.27 6.29 -14.26
CA VAL A 61 -4.76 6.95 -15.48
C VAL A 61 -3.93 8.15 -15.91
N TYR A 62 -3.12 8.70 -15.00
CA TYR A 62 -2.20 9.81 -15.26
C TYR A 62 -0.92 9.63 -14.45
N ASP A 63 0.24 9.87 -15.07
CA ASP A 63 1.56 9.76 -14.44
C ASP A 63 2.48 10.91 -14.89
N ASP A 64 2.93 11.72 -13.94
CA ASP A 64 3.72 12.93 -14.14
C ASP A 64 4.95 12.94 -13.23
N ALA A 65 6.10 12.55 -13.78
CA ALA A 65 7.39 12.63 -13.07
C ALA A 65 7.89 14.07 -12.86
N TYR A 66 7.37 15.06 -13.60
CA TYR A 66 7.80 16.44 -13.43
C TYR A 66 7.31 16.99 -12.09
N PHE A 67 5.99 16.94 -11.86
CA PHE A 67 5.39 17.31 -10.59
C PHE A 67 5.45 16.22 -9.52
N ASP A 68 5.89 15.01 -9.90
CA ASP A 68 5.80 13.81 -9.08
C ASP A 68 4.35 13.57 -8.61
N LEU A 69 3.41 13.58 -9.56
CA LEU A 69 1.99 13.33 -9.35
C LEU A 69 1.53 12.13 -10.17
N ALA A 70 0.60 11.36 -9.62
CA ALA A 70 -0.16 10.37 -10.36
C ALA A 70 -1.63 10.42 -9.96
N PHE A 71 -2.50 10.12 -10.92
CA PHE A 71 -3.94 10.00 -10.68
C PHE A 71 -4.42 8.57 -10.89
N ILE A 72 -5.25 8.11 -9.97
CA ILE A 72 -5.82 6.76 -9.95
C ILE A 72 -7.35 6.87 -10.08
N SER A 73 -7.90 6.09 -11.00
CA SER A 73 -9.33 5.95 -11.23
C SER A 73 -9.85 4.71 -10.51
N TYR A 74 -10.89 4.89 -9.71
CA TYR A 74 -11.60 3.83 -9.01
C TYR A 74 -13.03 4.27 -8.71
N ASP A 75 -13.99 3.35 -8.76
CA ASP A 75 -15.38 3.63 -8.43
C ASP A 75 -15.59 3.50 -6.91
N PHE A 76 -15.71 4.65 -6.23
CA PHE A 76 -15.94 4.72 -4.79
C PHE A 76 -17.19 5.54 -4.46
N GLU A 77 -17.79 5.26 -3.30
CA GLU A 77 -18.80 6.14 -2.73
C GLU A 77 -18.18 7.50 -2.37
N ARG A 78 -18.88 8.59 -2.70
CA ARG A 78 -18.39 9.94 -2.41
C ARG A 78 -18.19 10.10 -0.90
N PRO A 79 -17.00 10.54 -0.43
CA PRO A 79 -16.76 10.80 0.98
C PRO A 79 -17.76 11.80 1.57
N LYS A 80 -18.12 11.62 2.84
CA LYS A 80 -19.06 12.54 3.51
C LYS A 80 -18.55 13.98 3.55
N ASN A 81 -17.25 14.15 3.77
CA ASN A 81 -16.55 15.44 3.76
C ASN A 81 -15.47 15.41 2.67
N PRO A 82 -15.78 15.69 1.40
CA PRO A 82 -14.79 15.69 0.33
C PRO A 82 -13.68 16.69 0.60
N LEU A 83 -12.43 16.29 0.38
CA LEU A 83 -11.30 17.22 0.37
C LEU A 83 -11.42 18.18 -0.81
N ILE A 84 -11.02 19.43 -0.57
CA ILE A 84 -10.93 20.48 -1.59
C ILE A 84 -9.53 21.07 -1.58
N LEU A 85 -9.06 21.52 -2.73
CA LEU A 85 -7.82 22.29 -2.79
C LEU A 85 -8.05 23.68 -2.17
N SER A 86 -7.08 24.16 -1.41
CA SER A 86 -7.11 25.53 -0.92
C SER A 86 -7.05 26.51 -2.09
N THR A 87 -7.57 27.71 -1.89
CA THR A 87 -7.45 28.82 -2.85
C THR A 87 -6.59 29.95 -2.29
N LYS A 88 -6.13 29.82 -1.05
CA LYS A 88 -5.34 30.82 -0.34
C LYS A 88 -3.86 30.54 -0.52
N ARG A 89 -3.03 31.58 -0.49
CA ARG A 89 -1.58 31.39 -0.46
C ARG A 89 -1.16 30.89 0.91
N VAL A 90 -0.29 29.89 0.92
CA VAL A 90 0.36 29.37 2.13
C VAL A 90 1.33 30.43 2.68
N GLN A 91 1.35 30.61 3.99
CA GLN A 91 2.24 31.54 4.68
C GLN A 91 3.18 30.81 5.63
N ASN A 92 4.34 31.43 5.91
CA ASN A 92 5.25 30.90 6.93
C ASN A 92 4.56 30.93 8.30
N GLY A 93 4.67 29.85 9.06
CA GLY A 93 4.05 29.71 10.37
C GLY A 93 2.61 29.19 10.35
N ASP A 94 2.00 28.99 9.17
CA ASP A 94 0.70 28.33 9.08
C ASP A 94 0.78 26.93 9.71
N THR A 95 -0.18 26.60 10.58
CA THR A 95 -0.31 25.26 11.14
C THR A 95 -0.83 24.30 10.08
N VAL A 96 -0.20 23.12 10.00
CA VAL A 96 -0.49 22.11 9.00
C VAL A 96 -0.59 20.73 9.62
N VAL A 97 -1.37 19.87 8.98
CA VAL A 97 -1.49 18.46 9.33
C VAL A 97 -1.16 17.63 8.10
N ALA A 98 -0.10 16.83 8.18
CA ALA A 98 0.20 15.83 7.17
C ALA A 98 -0.52 14.53 7.53
N ILE A 99 -1.31 14.00 6.61
CA ILE A 99 -2.05 12.75 6.82
C ILE A 99 -1.48 11.66 5.92
N GLY A 100 -1.31 10.47 6.49
CA GLY A 100 -0.83 9.28 5.79
C GLY A 100 -1.51 8.02 6.28
N HIS A 101 -1.26 6.93 5.56
CA HIS A 101 -1.66 5.58 5.90
C HIS A 101 -0.42 4.67 5.98
N PRO A 102 0.37 4.78 7.08
CA PRO A 102 1.58 3.99 7.23
C PRO A 102 1.27 2.51 7.27
N TYR A 103 2.26 1.70 6.87
CA TYR A 103 2.13 0.27 6.64
C TYR A 103 1.44 -0.46 7.82
N GLY A 104 0.25 -1.01 7.58
CA GLY A 104 -0.48 -1.85 8.55
C GLY A 104 -0.87 -1.16 9.87
N LEU A 105 -0.90 0.18 9.90
CA LEU A 105 -1.31 0.97 11.05
C LEU A 105 -2.53 1.81 10.69
N HIS A 106 -3.37 2.11 11.68
CA HIS A 106 -4.38 3.16 11.56
C HIS A 106 -3.76 4.45 11.03
N TYR A 107 -4.55 5.21 10.26
CA TYR A 107 -4.17 6.52 9.72
C TYR A 107 -3.27 7.33 10.66
N SER A 108 -2.13 7.82 10.15
CA SER A 108 -1.28 8.73 10.88
C SER A 108 -1.62 10.17 10.53
N ALA A 109 -1.63 11.03 11.54
CA ALA A 109 -1.68 12.47 11.36
C ALA A 109 -0.54 13.09 12.15
N THR A 110 0.30 13.87 11.48
CA THR A 110 1.40 14.59 12.10
C THR A 110 1.16 16.09 11.94
N GLU A 111 1.16 16.79 13.07
CA GLU A 111 1.00 18.23 13.12
C GLU A 111 2.37 18.92 13.05
N GLY A 112 2.41 20.07 12.41
CA GLY A 112 3.57 20.95 12.39
C GLY A 112 3.18 22.33 11.84
N ILE A 113 4.18 23.06 11.38
CA ILE A 113 4.02 24.36 10.73
C ILE A 113 4.71 24.40 9.38
N VAL A 114 4.31 25.38 8.57
CA VAL A 114 5.04 25.78 7.38
C VAL A 114 6.31 26.51 7.81
N SER A 115 7.46 25.83 7.74
CA SER A 115 8.76 26.45 7.97
C SER A 115 9.13 27.43 6.85
N LYS A 116 8.76 27.13 5.60
CA LYS A 116 8.92 28.01 4.45
C LYS A 116 7.87 27.71 3.38
N ALA A 117 6.99 28.66 3.10
CA ALA A 117 5.88 28.50 2.15
C ALA A 117 6.36 28.30 0.71
N SER A 118 7.52 28.85 0.37
CA SER A 118 8.09 28.83 -0.97
C SER A 118 9.57 28.46 -0.92
N ARG A 119 9.90 27.20 -1.23
CA ARG A 119 11.28 26.72 -1.35
C ARG A 119 11.49 26.10 -2.73
N ILE A 120 12.36 26.72 -3.52
CA ILE A 120 12.75 26.20 -4.83
C ILE A 120 13.64 24.97 -4.65
N TYR A 121 13.27 23.87 -5.30
CA TYR A 121 14.07 22.66 -5.42
C TYR A 121 13.97 22.12 -6.85
N GLY A 122 15.11 22.10 -7.56
CA GLY A 122 15.10 21.92 -9.00
C GLY A 122 14.39 23.10 -9.69
N GLU A 123 13.37 22.81 -10.50
CA GLU A 123 12.56 23.82 -11.21
C GLU A 123 11.23 24.13 -10.51
N LEU A 124 10.93 23.48 -9.39
CA LEU A 124 9.63 23.56 -8.74
C LEU A 124 9.71 24.23 -7.38
N GLU A 125 8.58 24.82 -6.99
CA GLU A 125 8.35 25.35 -5.67
C GLU A 125 7.75 24.28 -4.75
N TYR A 126 8.24 24.20 -3.52
CA TYR A 126 7.73 23.30 -2.49
C TYR A 126 7.39 24.07 -1.21
N VAL A 127 6.34 23.61 -0.52
CA VAL A 127 6.07 23.99 0.86
C VAL A 127 6.96 23.17 1.76
N GLN A 128 7.85 23.83 2.51
CA GLN A 128 8.68 23.20 3.51
C GLN A 128 7.96 23.21 4.86
N ILE A 129 7.91 22.05 5.51
CA ILE A 129 7.23 21.82 6.79
C ILE A 129 8.16 21.13 7.79
N ASP A 130 7.84 21.26 9.08
CA ASP A 130 8.48 20.52 10.17
C ASP A 130 7.62 19.38 10.74
N ALA A 131 6.40 19.20 10.21
CA ALA A 131 5.57 18.03 10.50
C ALA A 131 6.32 16.76 10.09
N ALA A 132 6.31 15.74 10.95
CA ALA A 132 7.03 14.51 10.68
C ALA A 132 6.46 13.80 9.44
N ILE A 133 7.29 13.63 8.41
CA ILE A 133 6.99 12.85 7.21
C ILE A 133 7.80 11.56 7.25
N ASN A 134 7.10 10.43 7.37
CA ASN A 134 7.69 9.09 7.40
C ASN A 134 7.26 8.28 6.17
N PRO A 135 7.95 7.17 5.86
CA PRO A 135 7.47 6.21 4.87
C PRO A 135 6.00 5.86 5.11
N GLY A 136 5.17 5.98 4.07
CA GLY A 136 3.72 5.85 4.15
C GLY A 136 2.97 7.18 4.03
N ASN A 137 3.56 8.33 4.37
CA ASN A 137 2.91 9.65 4.18
C ASN A 137 3.04 10.18 2.75
N SER A 138 4.03 9.70 1.97
CA SER A 138 4.24 10.12 0.58
C SER A 138 2.98 9.92 -0.25
N GLY A 139 2.58 10.96 -0.97
CA GLY A 139 1.37 11.05 -1.78
C GLY A 139 0.12 11.45 -1.00
N GLY A 140 0.18 11.47 0.34
CA GLY A 140 -0.91 11.94 1.19
C GLY A 140 -1.05 13.47 1.21
N PRO A 141 -2.20 13.99 1.69
CA PRO A 141 -2.45 15.42 1.69
C PRO A 141 -1.73 16.13 2.84
N LEU A 142 -1.31 17.36 2.56
CA LEU A 142 -0.98 18.36 3.57
C LEU A 142 -2.18 19.30 3.72
N LEU A 143 -2.80 19.29 4.90
CA LEU A 143 -4.01 20.07 5.19
C LEU A 143 -3.69 21.30 6.03
N ASN A 144 -4.43 22.39 5.80
CA ASN A 144 -4.50 23.50 6.75
C ASN A 144 -5.54 23.21 7.87
N THR A 145 -5.68 24.14 8.81
CA THR A 145 -6.59 24.00 9.96
C THR A 145 -8.08 24.03 9.62
N ASP A 146 -8.42 24.46 8.40
CA ASP A 146 -9.75 24.44 7.79
C ASP A 146 -10.05 23.11 7.07
N GLY A 147 -9.05 22.22 6.94
CA GLY A 147 -9.17 20.94 6.22
C GLY A 147 -9.06 21.04 4.70
N GLU A 148 -8.57 22.17 4.18
CA GLU A 148 -8.27 22.33 2.76
C GLU A 148 -6.87 21.77 2.45
N VAL A 149 -6.73 21.14 1.29
CA VAL A 149 -5.45 20.62 0.79
C VAL A 149 -4.59 21.78 0.31
N ILE A 150 -3.48 22.01 0.99
CA ILE A 150 -2.48 23.02 0.61
C ILE A 150 -1.29 22.40 -0.14
N GLY A 151 -1.16 21.08 -0.14
CA GLY A 151 -0.17 20.37 -0.95
C GLY A 151 -0.23 18.85 -0.82
N VAL A 152 0.69 18.16 -1.51
CA VAL A 152 0.89 16.70 -1.47
C VAL A 152 2.23 16.42 -0.83
N ASN A 153 2.29 15.62 0.23
CA ASN A 153 3.54 15.26 0.90
C ASN A 153 4.42 14.44 -0.06
N THR A 154 5.60 14.94 -0.42
CA THR A 154 6.40 14.35 -1.51
C THR A 154 7.69 13.69 -1.00
N PHE A 155 8.58 14.44 -0.37
CA PHE A 155 9.89 13.93 0.04
C PHE A 155 10.42 14.58 1.32
N ILE A 156 11.46 13.96 1.88
CA ILE A 156 12.25 14.50 3.00
C ILE A 156 13.71 14.65 2.57
N ILE A 157 14.44 15.54 3.24
CA ILE A 157 15.91 15.51 3.18
C ILE A 157 16.40 14.59 4.30
N GLN A 158 17.02 13.47 3.93
CA GLN A 158 17.58 12.53 4.91
C GLN A 158 18.65 13.20 5.79
N ASN A 159 18.77 12.76 7.04
CA ASN A 159 19.70 13.30 8.04
C ASN A 159 19.50 14.79 8.35
N SER A 160 18.28 15.30 8.20
CA SER A 160 17.87 16.61 8.66
C SER A 160 16.83 16.49 9.77
N ASN A 161 16.77 17.45 10.70
CA ASN A 161 15.83 17.46 11.82
C ASN A 161 14.39 17.70 11.33
N ASN A 162 13.70 16.67 10.84
CA ASN A 162 12.30 16.71 10.36
C ASN A 162 12.04 17.78 9.29
N LEU A 163 12.72 17.68 8.14
CA LEU A 163 12.50 18.59 7.01
C LEU A 163 11.66 17.91 5.92
N GLY A 164 10.36 18.17 5.93
CA GLY A 164 9.40 17.67 4.93
C GLY A 164 9.15 18.68 3.82
N PHE A 165 8.83 18.16 2.63
CA PHE A 165 8.49 18.95 1.45
C PHE A 165 7.20 18.44 0.83
N ALA A 166 6.26 19.37 0.61
CA ALA A 166 5.00 19.10 -0.06
C ALA A 166 4.89 19.89 -1.36
N LEU A 167 4.43 19.25 -2.44
CA LEU A 167 4.10 19.91 -3.69
C LEU A 167 2.84 20.79 -3.48
N PRO A 168 2.91 22.11 -3.73
CA PRO A 168 1.79 23.02 -3.51
C PRO A 168 0.51 22.65 -4.28
N TYR A 169 -0.64 22.95 -3.68
CA TYR A 169 -1.96 22.69 -4.26
C TYR A 169 -2.15 23.25 -5.68
N PHE A 170 -1.47 24.35 -6.05
CA PHE A 170 -1.64 24.98 -7.35
C PHE A 170 -1.05 24.15 -8.50
N TYR A 171 -0.02 23.34 -8.26
CA TYR A 171 0.46 22.36 -9.25
C TYR A 171 -0.51 21.18 -9.39
N VAL A 172 -1.16 20.77 -8.29
CA VAL A 172 -2.21 19.75 -8.32
C VAL A 172 -3.41 20.25 -9.12
N ASP A 173 -3.85 21.49 -8.89
CA ASP A 173 -4.93 22.15 -9.64
C ASP A 173 -4.59 22.28 -11.13
N GLU A 174 -3.35 22.68 -11.46
CA GLU A 174 -2.84 22.71 -12.84
C GLU A 174 -2.95 21.33 -13.49
N ALA A 175 -2.39 20.29 -12.86
CA ALA A 175 -2.40 18.93 -13.39
C ALA A 175 -3.82 18.37 -13.54
N LEU A 176 -4.72 18.61 -12.57
CA LEU A 176 -6.13 18.21 -12.65
C LEU A 176 -6.86 18.89 -13.81
N LYS A 177 -6.61 20.18 -14.05
CA LYS A 177 -7.20 20.92 -15.18
C LYS A 177 -6.69 20.39 -16.52
N GLU A 178 -5.38 20.19 -16.66
CA GLU A 178 -4.79 19.62 -17.87
C GLU A 178 -5.36 18.21 -18.16
N TYR A 179 -5.46 17.37 -17.14
CA TYR A 179 -6.02 16.02 -17.22
C TYR A 179 -7.51 16.01 -17.59
N LYS A 180 -8.32 16.89 -17.00
CA LYS A 180 -9.74 17.00 -17.39
C LYS A 180 -9.92 17.48 -18.83
N ASN A 181 -9.05 18.37 -19.30
CA ASN A 181 -9.12 18.91 -20.66
C ASN A 181 -8.77 17.87 -21.73
N ILE A 182 -7.82 16.97 -21.47
CA ILE A 182 -7.46 15.93 -22.46
C ILE A 182 -8.53 14.83 -22.59
N ASN A 183 -9.35 14.64 -21.54
CA ASN A 183 -10.45 13.67 -21.48
C ASN A 183 -10.06 12.28 -22.01
N ALA A 184 -8.92 11.78 -21.54
CA ALA A 184 -8.37 10.49 -21.95
C ALA A 184 -7.67 9.81 -20.77
N GLN A 185 -7.55 8.48 -20.83
CA GLN A 185 -6.83 7.69 -19.84
C GLN A 185 -5.42 7.33 -20.35
N ASN A 186 -4.58 6.83 -19.44
CA ASN A 186 -3.20 6.42 -19.70
C ASN A 186 -2.37 7.58 -20.27
N ILE A 187 -2.32 8.68 -19.54
CA ILE A 187 -1.58 9.88 -19.90
C ILE A 187 -0.26 9.92 -19.15
N ILE A 188 0.81 10.27 -19.85
CA ILE A 188 2.13 10.52 -19.27
C ILE A 188 2.51 11.97 -19.58
N LYS A 189 2.88 12.77 -18.57
CA LYS A 189 3.48 14.09 -18.79
C LYS A 189 4.97 13.92 -19.07
N CYS A 190 5.44 14.47 -20.19
CA CYS A 190 6.87 14.45 -20.50
C CYS A 190 7.60 15.46 -19.59
N PRO A 191 8.61 15.04 -18.81
CA PRO A 191 9.30 15.96 -17.90
C PRO A 191 10.18 17.00 -18.61
N PHE A 192 10.46 16.80 -19.90
CA PHE A 192 11.33 17.69 -20.68
C PHE A 192 10.56 18.78 -21.44
N CYS A 193 9.49 18.40 -22.17
CA CYS A 193 8.68 19.35 -22.95
C CYS A 193 7.33 19.68 -22.31
N LYS A 194 7.00 19.05 -21.18
CA LYS A 194 5.78 19.29 -20.38
C LYS A 194 4.47 18.93 -21.10
N ASN A 195 4.54 18.40 -22.32
CA ASN A 195 3.37 17.93 -23.06
C ASN A 195 2.76 16.67 -22.41
N LEU A 196 1.43 16.63 -22.39
CA LEU A 196 0.66 15.44 -22.05
C LEU A 196 0.59 14.50 -23.24
N ILE A 197 1.03 13.26 -23.04
CA ILE A 197 1.16 12.27 -24.10
C ILE A 197 0.28 11.08 -23.75
N LYS A 198 -0.61 10.69 -24.68
CA LYS A 198 -1.31 9.42 -24.58
C LYS A 198 -0.30 8.28 -24.72
N GLU A 199 -0.31 7.34 -23.79
CA GLU A 199 0.67 6.25 -23.73
C GLU A 199 0.75 5.47 -25.05
N GLU A 200 -0.38 5.27 -25.75
CA GLU A 200 -0.47 4.63 -27.06
C GLU A 200 0.39 5.27 -28.17
N LYS A 201 0.73 6.57 -28.03
CA LYS A 201 1.55 7.30 -28.99
C LYS A 201 3.05 7.15 -28.75
N ILE A 202 3.45 6.63 -27.59
CA ILE A 202 4.85 6.50 -27.21
C ILE A 202 5.44 5.25 -27.89
N LYS A 203 6.52 5.45 -28.65
CA LYS A 203 7.24 4.35 -29.32
C LYS A 203 8.63 4.23 -28.72
N ASN A 204 9.04 3.00 -28.39
CA ASN A 204 10.36 2.68 -27.84
C ASN A 204 10.75 3.53 -26.62
N ASP A 205 9.77 3.89 -25.77
CA ASP A 205 9.96 4.71 -24.57
C ASP A 205 10.40 6.17 -24.87
N TYR A 206 10.18 6.71 -26.09
CA TYR A 206 10.51 8.10 -26.46
C TYR A 206 9.28 8.99 -26.60
N CYS A 207 9.41 10.23 -26.12
CA CYS A 207 8.43 11.29 -26.29
C CYS A 207 8.23 11.60 -27.79
N PRO A 208 7.00 11.52 -28.33
CA PRO A 208 6.74 11.81 -29.74
C PRO A 208 6.89 13.30 -30.08
N GLU A 209 6.82 14.20 -29.08
CA GLU A 209 6.85 15.65 -29.28
C GLU A 209 8.28 16.21 -29.30
N CYS A 210 9.15 15.77 -28.39
CA CYS A 210 10.51 16.31 -28.25
C CYS A 210 11.63 15.27 -28.40
N GLY A 211 11.30 13.99 -28.60
CA GLY A 211 12.29 12.92 -28.77
C GLY A 211 13.05 12.51 -27.51
N SER A 212 12.74 13.08 -26.33
CA SER A 212 13.37 12.69 -25.08
C SER A 212 12.97 11.27 -24.65
N LYS A 213 13.88 10.53 -24.04
CA LYS A 213 13.55 9.23 -23.44
C LYS A 213 12.72 9.41 -22.16
N LEU A 214 11.65 8.64 -22.04
CA LEU A 214 10.69 8.69 -20.93
C LEU A 214 10.88 7.46 -20.04
N GLU A 215 11.51 7.63 -18.87
CA GLU A 215 11.71 6.51 -17.95
C GLU A 215 10.38 5.98 -17.39
N ILE A 216 9.37 6.82 -17.15
CA ILE A 216 8.01 6.35 -16.78
C ILE A 216 7.45 5.40 -17.85
N ALA A 217 7.55 5.74 -19.14
CA ALA A 217 7.01 4.89 -20.20
C ALA A 217 7.68 3.51 -20.23
N LYS A 218 8.99 3.47 -20.01
CA LYS A 218 9.75 2.23 -19.87
C LYS A 218 9.31 1.42 -18.64
N LEU A 219 9.08 2.07 -17.49
CA LEU A 219 8.57 1.40 -16.28
C LEU A 219 7.17 0.83 -16.52
N ARG A 220 6.26 1.62 -17.09
CA ARG A 220 4.88 1.19 -17.44
C ARG A 220 4.85 0.05 -18.45
N ARG A 221 5.75 0.05 -19.42
CA ARG A 221 5.89 -1.05 -20.40
C ARG A 221 6.45 -2.32 -19.76
N LYS A 222 7.44 -2.19 -18.86
CA LYS A 222 8.00 -3.34 -18.14
C LYS A 222 6.98 -3.94 -17.18
N GLY A 223 6.19 -3.09 -16.52
CA GLY A 223 5.28 -3.48 -15.46
C GLY A 223 5.99 -4.20 -14.32
N TYR A 224 5.20 -4.85 -13.48
CA TYR A 224 5.71 -5.81 -12.53
C TYR A 224 5.96 -7.15 -13.22
N ASN A 225 7.18 -7.66 -13.12
CA ASN A 225 7.57 -8.95 -13.70
C ASN A 225 8.49 -9.69 -12.71
N PRO A 226 7.94 -10.53 -11.82
CA PRO A 226 8.73 -11.27 -10.85
C PRO A 226 9.63 -12.30 -11.55
N ILE A 227 10.75 -12.64 -10.90
CA ILE A 227 11.70 -13.65 -11.39
C ILE A 227 12.09 -14.61 -10.25
N GLY A 228 12.71 -15.73 -10.60
CA GLY A 228 13.22 -16.71 -9.64
C GLY A 228 12.14 -17.26 -8.70
N SER A 229 12.49 -17.41 -7.42
CA SER A 229 11.63 -17.99 -6.37
C SER A 229 10.34 -17.19 -6.17
N THR A 230 10.38 -15.86 -6.26
CA THR A 230 9.18 -15.01 -6.20
C THR A 230 8.20 -15.38 -7.31
N LYS A 231 8.67 -15.52 -8.56
CA LYS A 231 7.80 -15.89 -9.68
C LYS A 231 7.16 -17.26 -9.44
N LEU A 232 7.96 -18.23 -9.01
CA LEU A 232 7.48 -19.58 -8.75
C LEU A 232 6.44 -19.61 -7.62
N LEU A 233 6.63 -18.81 -6.56
CA LEU A 233 5.65 -18.66 -5.48
C LEU A 233 4.34 -18.05 -5.97
N GLU A 234 4.41 -17.02 -6.80
CA GLU A 234 3.21 -16.42 -7.40
C GLU A 234 2.48 -17.43 -8.30
N GLU A 235 3.20 -18.19 -9.14
CA GLU A 235 2.62 -19.28 -9.96
C GLU A 235 1.96 -20.38 -9.09
N ILE A 236 2.57 -20.73 -7.95
CA ILE A 236 1.98 -21.66 -6.98
C ILE A 236 0.67 -21.11 -6.43
N LEU A 237 0.65 -19.85 -5.99
CA LEU A 237 -0.53 -19.20 -5.43
C LEU A 237 -1.65 -19.06 -6.46
N GLU A 238 -1.33 -18.67 -7.70
CA GLU A 238 -2.29 -18.63 -8.81
C GLU A 238 -2.90 -20.02 -9.07
N SER A 239 -2.10 -21.08 -8.98
CA SER A 239 -2.59 -22.46 -9.14
C SER A 239 -3.55 -22.94 -8.04
N LEU A 240 -3.72 -22.11 -6.99
CA LEU A 240 -4.62 -22.28 -5.85
C LEU A 240 -5.76 -21.26 -5.84
N ASP A 241 -6.04 -20.64 -6.99
CA ASP A 241 -7.08 -19.63 -7.17
C ASP A 241 -6.89 -18.38 -6.28
N VAL A 242 -5.66 -18.11 -5.83
CA VAL A 242 -5.31 -16.90 -5.09
C VAL A 242 -5.08 -15.76 -6.07
N ASN A 243 -5.79 -14.64 -5.90
CA ASN A 243 -5.45 -13.41 -6.59
C ASN A 243 -4.16 -12.82 -5.99
N VAL A 244 -3.03 -13.12 -6.63
CA VAL A 244 -1.71 -12.71 -6.14
C VAL A 244 -1.56 -11.21 -6.02
N THR A 245 -2.16 -10.42 -6.92
CA THR A 245 -2.11 -8.96 -6.85
C THR A 245 -2.74 -8.45 -5.56
N LEU A 246 -3.91 -8.97 -5.17
CA LEU A 246 -4.57 -8.60 -3.91
C LEU A 246 -3.86 -9.20 -2.69
N ALA A 247 -3.30 -10.42 -2.81
CA ALA A 247 -2.59 -11.08 -1.73
C ALA A 247 -1.24 -10.43 -1.42
N ARG A 248 -0.58 -9.81 -2.39
CA ARG A 248 0.75 -9.22 -2.23
C ARG A 248 0.77 -8.12 -1.15
N ARG A 249 1.81 -8.17 -0.31
CA ARG A 249 2.15 -7.18 0.71
C ARG A 249 3.51 -6.51 0.45
N SER A 250 4.43 -7.23 -0.19
CA SER A 250 5.70 -6.71 -0.72
C SER A 250 6.21 -7.59 -1.88
N GLN A 251 7.42 -7.36 -2.40
CA GLN A 251 8.05 -8.23 -3.41
C GLN A 251 8.24 -9.69 -2.97
N ALA A 252 8.23 -9.94 -1.66
CA ALA A 252 8.56 -11.22 -1.07
C ALA A 252 7.59 -11.58 0.07
N SER A 253 6.39 -10.99 0.08
CA SER A 253 5.39 -11.21 1.11
C SER A 253 3.98 -11.21 0.54
N TRP A 254 3.18 -12.21 0.91
CA TRP A 254 1.79 -12.37 0.52
C TRP A 254 0.93 -12.76 1.71
N ARG A 255 -0.29 -12.27 1.76
CA ARG A 255 -1.30 -12.62 2.75
C ARG A 255 -2.50 -13.24 2.06
N VAL A 256 -2.91 -14.42 2.50
CA VAL A 256 -4.06 -15.16 1.96
C VAL A 256 -5.01 -15.47 3.09
N ASP A 257 -6.28 -15.10 2.92
CA ASP A 257 -7.35 -15.50 3.83
C ASP A 257 -8.05 -16.74 3.25
N HIS A 258 -8.16 -17.80 4.05
CA HIS A 258 -8.80 -19.06 3.66
C HIS A 258 -9.74 -19.52 4.76
N GLY A 259 -11.05 -19.30 4.55
CA GLY A 259 -12.07 -19.52 5.58
C GLY A 259 -11.85 -18.60 6.79
N THR A 260 -11.67 -19.17 7.98
CA THR A 260 -11.37 -18.43 9.22
C THR A 260 -9.89 -18.12 9.40
N ALA A 261 -9.00 -18.87 8.74
CA ALA A 261 -7.56 -18.71 8.86
C ALA A 261 -6.98 -17.62 7.95
N ARG A 262 -5.90 -16.99 8.44
CA ARG A 262 -5.06 -16.03 7.72
C ARG A 262 -3.64 -16.55 7.63
N ILE A 263 -3.12 -16.65 6.42
CA ILE A 263 -1.80 -17.18 6.13
C ILE A 263 -0.91 -16.07 5.57
N GLU A 264 0.22 -15.84 6.22
CA GLU A 264 1.29 -14.95 5.79
C GLU A 264 2.40 -15.79 5.16
N ILE A 265 2.78 -15.48 3.93
CA ILE A 265 3.81 -16.18 3.18
C ILE A 265 4.94 -15.20 2.94
N ASN A 266 6.12 -15.48 3.48
CA ASN A 266 7.28 -14.61 3.40
C ASN A 266 8.47 -15.35 2.80
N TYR A 267 9.13 -14.73 1.85
CA TYR A 267 10.39 -15.18 1.27
C TYR A 267 11.53 -14.28 1.76
N TYR A 268 12.57 -14.91 2.30
CA TYR A 268 13.72 -14.24 2.90
C TYR A 268 14.95 -14.39 2.00
N ASP A 269 15.85 -13.40 2.06
CA ASP A 269 17.04 -13.32 1.20
C ASP A 269 18.01 -14.51 1.37
N ASN A 270 17.87 -15.29 2.46
CA ASN A 270 18.64 -16.50 2.71
C ASN A 270 18.05 -17.76 2.05
N GLY A 271 17.05 -17.62 1.16
CA GLY A 271 16.43 -18.73 0.44
C GLY A 271 15.31 -19.43 1.22
N ILE A 272 14.94 -18.93 2.40
CA ILE A 272 13.89 -19.54 3.24
C ILE A 272 12.54 -18.94 2.86
N ILE A 273 11.55 -19.81 2.72
CA ILE A 273 10.14 -19.44 2.55
C ILE A 273 9.38 -19.97 3.76
N ILE A 274 8.64 -19.09 4.42
CA ILE A 274 7.82 -19.42 5.57
C ILE A 274 6.37 -19.07 5.25
N GLY A 275 5.48 -20.06 5.40
CA GLY A 275 4.04 -19.85 5.42
C GLY A 275 3.54 -19.99 6.85
N ASP A 276 3.17 -18.88 7.48
CA ASP A 276 2.69 -18.83 8.86
C ASP A 276 1.21 -18.53 8.91
N SER A 277 0.44 -19.40 9.52
CA SER A 277 -0.95 -19.10 9.89
C SER A 277 -1.03 -18.78 11.37
N LYS A 278 -1.36 -17.52 11.69
CA LYS A 278 -1.71 -17.11 13.04
C LYS A 278 -3.14 -17.57 13.30
N LEU A 279 -3.31 -18.56 14.18
CA LEU A 279 -4.62 -19.13 14.52
C LEU A 279 -5.22 -18.33 15.69
N CYS A 280 -5.86 -19.03 16.62
CA CYS A 280 -6.46 -18.48 17.81
C CYS A 280 -5.48 -18.09 18.94
N VAL A 281 -6.00 -17.29 19.86
CA VAL A 281 -5.36 -16.97 21.15
C VAL A 281 -5.61 -18.09 22.15
N ILE A 282 -4.57 -18.47 22.88
CA ILE A 282 -4.63 -19.48 23.94
C ILE A 282 -5.67 -19.05 25.02
N PRO A 283 -6.56 -19.95 25.47
CA PRO A 283 -7.54 -19.64 26.51
C PRO A 283 -6.88 -19.38 27.87
N GLN A 284 -7.57 -18.66 28.77
CA GLN A 284 -7.07 -18.42 30.13
C GLN A 284 -7.18 -19.63 31.07
N LYS A 285 -7.95 -20.65 30.69
CA LYS A 285 -8.22 -21.86 31.47
C LYS A 285 -7.88 -23.09 30.65
N ASN A 286 -7.62 -24.22 31.32
CA ASN A 286 -7.32 -25.53 30.69
C ASN A 286 -6.15 -25.49 29.71
N ILE A 287 -5.15 -24.67 30.01
CA ILE A 287 -3.99 -24.43 29.15
C ILE A 287 -3.16 -25.72 28.94
N SER A 288 -3.08 -26.60 29.95
CA SER A 288 -2.33 -27.86 29.81
C SER A 288 -2.87 -28.73 28.68
N GLU A 289 -4.19 -28.84 28.54
CA GLU A 289 -4.82 -29.71 27.54
C GLU A 289 -4.52 -29.24 26.10
N ILE A 290 -4.46 -27.92 25.88
CA ILE A 290 -4.11 -27.38 24.56
C ILE A 290 -2.63 -27.63 24.24
N TYR A 291 -1.73 -27.49 25.21
CA TYR A 291 -0.30 -27.80 24.99
C TYR A 291 -0.10 -29.28 24.65
N ASP A 292 -0.73 -30.17 25.41
CA ASP A 292 -0.65 -31.62 25.17
C ASP A 292 -1.20 -31.97 23.77
N PHE A 293 -2.33 -31.36 23.38
CA PHE A 293 -2.89 -31.52 22.05
C PHE A 293 -1.93 -31.06 20.95
N LEU A 294 -1.39 -29.84 21.03
CA LEU A 294 -0.48 -29.28 20.03
C LEU A 294 0.82 -30.09 19.91
N LEU A 295 1.39 -30.55 21.03
CA LEU A 295 2.58 -31.40 21.05
C LEU A 295 2.30 -32.76 20.42
N ASN A 296 1.15 -33.36 20.70
CA ASN A 296 0.77 -34.63 20.10
C ASN A 296 0.54 -34.51 18.59
N GLU A 297 -0.19 -33.47 18.15
CA GLU A 297 -0.44 -33.23 16.73
C GLU A 297 0.85 -32.95 15.96
N ASN A 298 1.83 -32.28 16.57
CA ASN A 298 3.15 -32.09 15.98
C ASN A 298 3.87 -33.40 15.62
N ASN A 299 3.54 -34.54 16.25
CA ASN A 299 4.09 -35.84 15.87
C ASN A 299 3.40 -36.43 14.62
N ASN A 300 2.18 -35.97 14.31
CA ASN A 300 1.37 -36.45 13.20
C ASN A 300 1.43 -35.53 11.97
N LEU A 301 1.81 -34.26 12.17
CA LEU A 301 1.91 -33.28 11.11
C LEU A 301 3.15 -33.51 10.23
N SER A 302 2.89 -33.71 8.94
CA SER A 302 3.95 -33.81 7.94
C SER A 302 4.30 -32.41 7.41
N TYR A 303 5.50 -31.93 7.75
CA TYR A 303 6.09 -30.64 7.35
C TYR A 303 5.38 -29.38 7.86
N LEU A 304 4.27 -29.53 8.59
CA LEU A 304 3.66 -28.45 9.35
C LEU A 304 4.08 -28.55 10.81
N ARG A 305 4.16 -27.41 11.49
CA ARG A 305 4.49 -27.38 12.92
C ARG A 305 3.63 -26.35 13.63
N PHE A 306 3.03 -26.77 14.72
CA PHE A 306 2.55 -25.84 15.73
C PHE A 306 3.71 -25.19 16.48
N SER A 307 3.59 -23.89 16.65
CA SER A 307 4.41 -23.12 17.58
C SER A 307 3.53 -22.15 18.36
N ILE A 308 4.07 -21.63 19.47
CA ILE A 308 3.41 -20.62 20.28
C ILE A 308 4.35 -19.44 20.37
N ASN A 309 3.83 -18.26 20.09
CA ASN A 309 4.52 -17.00 20.33
C ASN A 309 3.59 -16.08 21.13
N GLU A 310 4.07 -15.62 22.28
CA GLU A 310 3.27 -14.96 23.30
C GLU A 310 2.02 -15.79 23.65
N ASN A 311 0.82 -15.29 23.34
CA ASN A 311 -0.46 -15.96 23.58
C ASN A 311 -1.11 -16.51 22.32
N PHE A 312 -0.39 -16.53 21.19
CA PHE A 312 -0.95 -16.96 19.90
C PHE A 312 -0.40 -18.32 19.49
N ILE A 313 -1.29 -19.15 18.96
CA ILE A 313 -0.94 -20.42 18.34
C ILE A 313 -0.69 -20.16 16.85
N TYR A 314 0.43 -20.67 16.35
CA TYR A 314 0.79 -20.60 14.95
C TYR A 314 0.86 -22.00 14.36
N LEU A 315 0.39 -22.15 13.14
CA LEU A 315 0.67 -23.30 12.30
C LEU A 315 1.56 -22.85 11.14
N SER A 316 2.78 -23.37 11.11
CA SER A 316 3.83 -22.91 10.21
C SER A 316 4.27 -24.00 9.25
N TYR A 317 4.61 -23.59 8.03
CA TYR A 317 5.32 -24.38 7.02
C TYR A 317 6.62 -23.68 6.66
N LEU A 318 7.71 -24.45 6.50
CA LEU A 318 9.01 -23.94 6.07
C LEU A 318 9.50 -24.75 4.87
N ILE A 319 9.94 -24.05 3.83
CA ILE A 319 10.60 -24.64 2.66
C ILE A 319 11.83 -23.83 2.27
N ILE A 320 12.85 -24.52 1.76
CA ILE A 320 14.03 -23.90 1.16
C ILE A 320 13.77 -23.80 -0.34
N ASP A 321 14.00 -22.62 -0.91
CA ASP A 321 13.71 -22.30 -2.31
C ASP A 321 14.39 -23.24 -3.32
N SER A 322 15.59 -23.72 -3.02
CA SER A 322 16.32 -24.72 -3.83
C SER A 322 15.57 -26.04 -4.01
N SER A 323 14.64 -26.35 -3.11
CA SER A 323 13.78 -27.53 -3.15
C SER A 323 12.34 -27.19 -3.58
N LEU A 324 12.07 -25.93 -3.94
CA LEU A 324 10.74 -25.51 -4.36
C LEU A 324 10.48 -25.89 -5.81
N THR A 325 9.45 -26.70 -6.02
CA THR A 325 8.85 -26.92 -7.34
C THR A 325 7.38 -26.49 -7.31
N LEU A 326 6.80 -26.24 -8.49
CA LEU A 326 5.37 -25.91 -8.60
C LEU A 326 4.49 -26.97 -7.93
N LYS A 327 4.81 -28.26 -8.13
CA LYS A 327 4.04 -29.39 -7.59
C LYS A 327 4.14 -29.49 -6.07
N GLU A 328 5.37 -29.44 -5.54
CA GLU A 328 5.61 -29.57 -4.09
C GLU A 328 5.11 -28.34 -3.35
N GLY A 329 5.36 -27.15 -3.89
CA GLY A 329 4.86 -25.89 -3.34
C GLY A 329 3.33 -25.83 -3.34
N LYS A 330 2.67 -26.24 -4.42
CA LYS A 330 1.20 -26.36 -4.47
C LYS A 330 0.68 -27.29 -3.37
N THR A 331 1.24 -28.49 -3.29
CA THR A 331 0.83 -29.49 -2.27
C THR A 331 1.05 -28.98 -0.85
N ALA A 332 2.14 -28.25 -0.61
CA ALA A 332 2.46 -27.68 0.68
C ALA A 332 1.50 -26.56 1.09
N MET A 333 1.25 -25.60 0.18
CA MET A 333 0.36 -24.48 0.44
C MET A 333 -1.10 -24.93 0.61
N GLU A 334 -1.58 -25.87 -0.23
CA GLU A 334 -2.91 -26.47 -0.04
C GLU A 334 -3.07 -27.10 1.34
N ARG A 335 -2.05 -27.84 1.77
CA ARG A 335 -2.04 -28.48 3.09
C ARG A 335 -2.08 -27.43 4.20
N LEU A 336 -1.26 -26.38 4.10
CA LEU A 336 -1.24 -25.29 5.07
C LEU A 336 -2.60 -24.60 5.15
N PHE A 337 -3.19 -24.21 4.01
CA PHE A 337 -4.49 -23.50 3.97
C PHE A 337 -5.59 -24.35 4.59
N LYS A 338 -5.69 -25.62 4.19
CA LYS A 338 -6.70 -26.54 4.71
C LYS A 338 -6.53 -26.80 6.20
N LYS A 339 -5.31 -27.11 6.64
CA LYS A 339 -5.03 -27.44 8.05
C LYS A 339 -5.13 -26.22 8.96
N ALA A 340 -4.73 -25.04 8.48
CA ALA A 340 -4.90 -23.81 9.24
C ALA A 340 -6.38 -23.58 9.58
N ASN A 341 -7.28 -23.66 8.60
CA ASN A 341 -8.71 -23.51 8.86
C ASN A 341 -9.25 -24.61 9.79
N GLU A 342 -8.92 -25.88 9.52
CA GLU A 342 -9.37 -27.02 10.34
C GLU A 342 -8.95 -26.89 11.80
N TYR A 343 -7.69 -26.52 12.06
CA TYR A 343 -7.20 -26.41 13.43
C TYR A 343 -7.66 -25.13 14.13
N ASP A 344 -7.86 -24.02 13.41
CA ASP A 344 -8.45 -22.82 14.03
C ASP A 344 -9.82 -23.15 14.62
N ASP A 345 -10.67 -23.83 13.85
CA ASP A 345 -12.01 -24.25 14.29
C ASP A 345 -11.92 -25.25 15.46
N ILE A 346 -11.05 -26.27 15.39
CA ILE A 346 -10.87 -27.25 16.48
C ILE A 346 -10.42 -26.56 17.78
N LEU A 347 -9.45 -25.65 17.71
CA LEU A 347 -8.89 -25.00 18.88
C LEU A 347 -9.94 -24.12 19.57
N ILE A 348 -10.77 -23.43 18.78
CA ILE A 348 -11.88 -22.61 19.29
C ILE A 348 -12.97 -23.49 19.89
N GLU A 349 -13.49 -24.47 19.15
CA GLU A 349 -14.66 -25.25 19.55
C GLU A 349 -14.38 -26.20 20.71
N ARG A 350 -13.21 -26.85 20.70
CA ARG A 350 -12.87 -27.89 21.69
C ARG A 350 -12.20 -27.32 22.93
N PHE A 351 -11.33 -26.32 22.76
CA PHE A 351 -10.49 -25.82 23.86
C PHE A 351 -10.91 -24.43 24.33
N GLY A 352 -11.92 -23.81 23.71
CA GLY A 352 -12.39 -22.47 24.08
C GLY A 352 -11.37 -21.39 23.75
N ALA A 353 -10.48 -21.63 22.77
CA ALA A 353 -9.54 -20.62 22.30
C ALA A 353 -10.29 -19.42 21.71
N THR A 354 -9.69 -18.24 21.80
CA THR A 354 -10.35 -17.01 21.34
C THR A 354 -9.97 -16.72 19.90
N LYS A 355 -10.97 -16.52 19.05
CA LYS A 355 -10.78 -16.17 17.64
C LYS A 355 -9.98 -14.86 17.50
N GLN A 356 -9.09 -14.83 16.51
CA GLN A 356 -8.36 -13.62 16.17
C GLN A 356 -9.32 -12.53 15.64
N LYS A 357 -9.18 -11.29 16.13
CA LYS A 357 -9.79 -10.13 15.47
C LYS A 357 -9.00 -9.82 14.20
N ARG A 358 -9.68 -9.73 13.06
CA ARG A 358 -9.09 -9.26 11.80
C ARG A 358 -9.03 -7.73 11.82
N ASP A 359 -8.07 -7.17 11.10
CA ASP A 359 -7.97 -5.72 10.92
C ASP A 359 -9.18 -5.21 10.11
N GLU A 360 -9.71 -4.03 10.47
CA GLU A 360 -10.94 -3.46 9.87
C GLU A 360 -10.83 -3.19 8.36
N GLU A 361 -9.61 -3.13 7.80
CA GLU A 361 -9.35 -2.87 6.37
C GLU A 361 -9.70 -4.05 5.44
N ASP A 362 -9.92 -5.24 6.01
CA ASP A 362 -10.17 -6.47 5.26
C ASP A 362 -11.69 -6.83 5.19
N ASP A 363 -12.55 -6.15 5.95
CA ASP A 363 -14.01 -6.35 6.03
C ASP A 363 -14.82 -5.19 5.41
#